data_AF-A0A1R4ABB4-F1
#
_entry.id   AF-A0A1R4ABB4-F1
#
_cell.length_a   1.000
_cell.length_b   1.000
_cell.length_c   1.000
_cell.angle_alpha   90.00
_cell.angle_beta   90.00
_cell.angle_gamma   90.00
#
_symmetry.space_group_name_H-M   'P 1'
#
loop_
_entity.id
_entity.type
_entity.pdbx_description
1 polymer ?
#
loop_
_entity_poly.entity_id
_entity_poly.type
_entity_poly.pdbx_seq_one_letter_code
_entity_poly.pdbx_strand_id
1 'polypeptide(L)'
;MRLSYEWSNDFGEWLSRISPRRQHLFILVSGFGIGSLIGERAKYERKVAGEFSDNYTLTQYTVNSGKIGQFEDKWNKNALVMSKKPGYEWTKLYKSIYSDNGDTQYLQLRKWRFKPEYDVCNEFSEKTVVDNVETVIDDSVGRNIPY
;
A
#
# COMPACT_ATOMS: atom_id res chain seq x y z
N MET A 1 24.47 8.75 -33.69
CA MET A 1 24.87 7.32 -33.84
C MET A 1 26.38 7.12 -33.97
N ARG A 2 27.16 8.07 -34.51
CA ARG A 2 28.63 7.97 -34.63
C ARG A 2 29.37 8.10 -33.28
N LEU A 3 28.94 9.03 -32.44
CA LEU A 3 29.57 9.33 -31.14
C LEU A 3 29.50 8.18 -30.12
N SER A 4 28.43 7.37 -30.14
CA SER A 4 28.29 6.22 -29.23
C SER A 4 29.19 5.04 -29.63
N TYR A 5 29.55 4.96 -30.91
CA TYR A 5 30.36 3.87 -31.46
C TYR A 5 31.86 4.09 -31.24
N GLU A 6 32.30 5.35 -31.34
CA GLU A 6 33.68 5.75 -31.02
C GLU A 6 33.99 5.49 -29.54
N TRP A 7 33.08 5.88 -28.65
CA TRP A 7 33.24 5.67 -27.21
C TRP A 7 33.29 4.19 -26.81
N SER A 8 32.49 3.33 -27.45
CA SER A 8 32.51 1.89 -27.16
C SER A 8 33.81 1.22 -27.60
N ASN A 9 34.40 1.66 -28.71
CA ASN A 9 35.65 1.12 -29.23
C ASN A 9 36.84 1.55 -28.35
N ASP A 10 36.90 2.83 -28.01
CA ASP A 10 37.96 3.37 -27.15
C ASP A 10 37.95 2.73 -25.75
N PHE A 11 36.75 2.46 -25.23
CA PHE A 11 36.58 1.80 -23.94
C PHE A 11 36.99 0.32 -23.97
N GLY A 12 36.64 -0.41 -25.04
CA GLY A 12 37.07 -1.80 -25.23
C GLY A 12 38.58 -1.93 -25.37
N GLU A 13 39.21 -1.02 -26.12
CA GLU A 13 40.66 -0.94 -26.23
C GLU A 13 41.32 -0.63 -24.87
N TRP A 14 40.79 0.34 -24.13
CA TRP A 14 41.31 0.67 -22.80
C TRP A 14 41.18 -0.50 -21.82
N LEU A 15 40.03 -1.18 -21.81
CA LEU A 15 39.81 -2.37 -20.99
C LEU A 15 40.82 -3.47 -21.32
N SER A 16 41.04 -3.76 -22.61
CA SER A 16 41.97 -4.82 -23.05
C SER A 16 43.44 -4.54 -22.70
N ARG A 17 43.83 -3.27 -22.51
CA ARG A 17 45.18 -2.87 -22.09
C ARG A 17 45.43 -3.05 -20.58
N ILE A 18 44.39 -3.31 -19.79
CA ILE A 18 44.49 -3.48 -18.34
C ILE A 18 44.74 -4.95 -17.98
N SER A 19 45.45 -5.20 -16.87
CA SER A 19 45.65 -6.57 -16.37
C SER A 19 44.30 -7.28 -16.09
N PRO A 20 44.17 -8.60 -16.36
CA PRO A 20 42.89 -9.32 -16.20
C PRO A 20 42.24 -9.18 -14.81
N ARG A 21 43.05 -9.16 -13.73
CA ARG A 21 42.54 -8.98 -12.36
C ARG A 21 41.83 -7.64 -12.16
N ARG A 22 42.37 -6.57 -12.75
CA ARG A 22 41.80 -5.22 -12.67
C ARG A 22 40.56 -5.07 -13.56
N GLN A 23 40.51 -5.77 -14.70
CA GLN A 23 39.30 -5.84 -15.54
C GLN A 23 38.13 -6.48 -14.77
N HIS A 24 38.35 -7.63 -14.11
CA HIS A 24 37.32 -8.28 -13.29
C HIS A 24 36.83 -7.39 -12.15
N LEU A 25 37.75 -6.73 -11.44
CA LEU A 25 37.38 -5.79 -10.38
C LEU A 25 36.55 -4.63 -10.92
N PHE A 26 36.91 -4.07 -12.07
CA PHE A 26 36.17 -2.99 -12.70
C PHE A 26 34.75 -3.43 -13.12
N ILE A 27 34.61 -4.62 -13.70
CA ILE A 27 33.29 -5.18 -14.08
C ILE A 27 32.43 -5.40 -12.83
N LEU A 28 33.01 -5.91 -11.75
CA LEU A 28 32.29 -6.10 -10.48
C LEU A 28 31.81 -4.77 -9.88
N VAL A 29 32.70 -3.77 -9.81
CA VAL A 29 32.36 -2.46 -9.23
C VAL A 29 31.33 -1.72 -10.09
N SER A 30 31.48 -1.76 -11.42
CA SER A 30 30.52 -1.13 -12.33
C SER A 30 29.16 -1.84 -12.31
N GLY A 31 29.15 -3.17 -12.29
CA GLY A 31 27.94 -3.97 -12.11
C GLY A 31 27.23 -3.65 -10.78
N PHE A 32 27.98 -3.53 -9.69
CA PHE A 32 27.43 -3.14 -8.38
C PHE A 32 26.85 -1.72 -8.39
N GLY A 33 27.54 -0.76 -8.98
CA GLY A 33 27.08 0.63 -9.10
C GLY A 33 25.79 0.75 -9.93
N ILE A 34 25.76 0.13 -11.11
CA ILE A 34 24.58 0.12 -11.98
C ILE A 34 23.42 -0.62 -11.31
N GLY A 35 23.68 -1.78 -10.70
CA GLY A 35 22.67 -2.54 -9.97
C GLY A 35 22.06 -1.75 -8.80
N SER A 36 22.87 -0.98 -8.08
CA SER A 36 22.41 -0.12 -6.99
C SER A 36 21.50 1.01 -7.49
N LEU A 37 21.87 1.67 -8.60
CA LEU A 37 21.05 2.72 -9.20
C LEU A 37 19.70 2.20 -9.71
N ILE A 38 19.71 1.04 -10.38
CA ILE A 38 18.47 0.40 -10.86
C ILE A 38 17.61 -0.03 -9.66
N GLY A 39 18.22 -0.60 -8.63
CA GLY A 39 17.53 -1.01 -7.40
C GLY A 39 16.85 0.16 -6.69
N GLU A 40 17.56 1.28 -6.51
CA GLU A 40 16.99 2.50 -5.92
C GLU A 40 15.87 3.08 -6.76
N ARG A 41 16.01 3.09 -8.09
CA ARG A 41 14.94 3.53 -8.99
C ARG A 41 13.70 2.64 -8.88
N ALA A 42 13.87 1.33 -8.92
CA ALA A 42 12.76 0.39 -8.77
C ALA A 42 12.07 0.55 -7.41
N LYS A 43 12.84 0.75 -6.33
CA LYS A 43 12.31 1.01 -4.99
C LYS A 43 11.51 2.31 -4.93
N TYR A 44 12.01 3.37 -5.55
CA TYR A 44 11.30 4.64 -5.66
C TYR A 44 10.01 4.50 -6.47
N GLU A 45 10.06 3.85 -7.63
CA GLU A 45 8.88 3.59 -8.48
C GLU A 45 7.80 2.80 -7.73
N ARG A 46 8.19 1.77 -6.95
CA ARG A 46 7.25 1.01 -6.11
C ARG A 46 6.65 1.81 -4.96
N LYS A 47 7.43 2.73 -4.36
CA LYS A 47 6.92 3.67 -3.35
C LYS A 47 5.93 4.68 -3.95
N VAL A 48 6.25 5.26 -5.11
CA VAL A 48 5.34 6.16 -5.85
C VAL A 48 4.11 5.39 -6.32
N ALA A 49 4.25 4.11 -6.64
CA ALA A 49 3.13 3.23 -6.95
C ALA A 49 2.37 2.77 -5.70
N GLY A 50 2.68 3.21 -4.49
CA GLY A 50 1.92 2.90 -3.27
C GLY A 50 1.94 1.42 -2.86
N GLU A 51 2.84 0.59 -3.41
CA GLU A 51 2.92 -0.84 -3.11
C GLU A 51 3.21 -1.08 -1.61
N PHE A 52 3.98 -0.18 -1.01
CA PHE A 52 4.31 -0.16 0.42
C PHE A 52 3.48 0.85 1.21
N SER A 53 2.24 1.10 0.79
CA SER A 53 1.36 2.00 1.52
C SER A 53 0.99 1.42 2.89
N ASP A 54 1.31 2.17 3.94
CA ASP A 54 0.90 1.89 5.33
C ASP A 54 -0.41 2.60 5.69
N ASN A 55 -1.19 3.03 4.70
CA ASN A 55 -2.45 3.73 4.92
C ASN A 55 -3.58 2.73 5.21
N TYR A 56 -3.66 2.32 6.47
CA TYR A 56 -4.73 1.46 6.99
C TYR A 56 -5.76 2.28 7.77
N THR A 57 -7.03 1.88 7.63
CA THR A 57 -8.14 2.38 8.42
C THR A 57 -8.75 1.23 9.20
N LEU A 58 -8.87 1.40 10.51
CA LEU A 58 -9.54 0.47 11.39
C LEU A 58 -10.83 1.11 11.91
N THR A 59 -11.95 0.42 11.74
CA THR A 59 -13.24 0.91 12.22
C THR A 59 -13.95 -0.20 12.98
N GLN A 60 -14.32 0.09 14.23
CA GLN A 60 -15.10 -0.83 15.05
C GLN A 60 -16.58 -0.42 15.01
N TYR A 61 -17.45 -1.40 14.83
CA TYR A 61 -18.90 -1.24 14.88
C TYR A 61 -19.47 -2.13 15.98
N THR A 62 -20.37 -1.57 16.80
CA THR A 62 -21.19 -2.34 17.73
C THR A 62 -22.62 -2.39 17.20
N VAL A 63 -23.08 -3.57 16.80
CA VAL A 63 -24.36 -3.76 16.11
C VAL A 63 -25.29 -4.59 16.97
N ASN A 64 -26.50 -4.08 17.19
CA ASN A 64 -27.53 -4.81 17.91
C ASN A 64 -27.98 -6.08 17.14
N SER A 65 -28.21 -7.18 17.86
CA SER A 65 -28.62 -8.48 17.28
C SER A 65 -29.81 -8.40 16.31
N GLY A 66 -30.79 -7.54 16.59
CA GLY A 66 -31.96 -7.36 15.72
C GLY A 66 -31.69 -6.66 14.39
N LYS A 67 -30.49 -6.09 14.19
CA LYS A 67 -30.13 -5.27 13.02
C LYS A 67 -28.94 -5.80 12.23
N ILE A 68 -28.42 -6.99 12.58
CA ILE A 68 -27.24 -7.59 11.93
C ILE A 68 -27.41 -7.68 10.40
N GLY A 69 -28.52 -8.24 9.91
CA GLY A 69 -28.75 -8.40 8.46
C GLY A 69 -28.80 -7.07 7.72
N GLN A 70 -29.46 -6.05 8.30
CA GLN A 70 -29.53 -4.71 7.71
C GLN A 70 -28.16 -4.03 7.68
N PHE A 71 -27.34 -4.24 8.70
CA PHE A 71 -25.97 -3.74 8.76
C PHE A 71 -25.11 -4.40 7.67
N GLU A 72 -25.11 -5.73 7.58
CA GLU A 72 -24.31 -6.46 6.59
C GLU A 72 -24.70 -6.07 5.15
N ASP A 73 -26.00 -5.90 4.87
CA ASP A 73 -26.48 -5.42 3.56
C ASP A 73 -26.02 -3.99 3.24
N LYS A 74 -26.15 -3.07 4.19
CA LYS A 74 -25.71 -1.68 4.01
C LYS A 74 -24.19 -1.60 3.87
N TRP A 75 -23.47 -2.37 4.68
CA TRP A 75 -22.02 -2.43 4.64
C TRP A 75 -21.52 -2.97 3.30
N ASN A 76 -22.12 -4.05 2.78
CA ASN A 76 -21.77 -4.60 1.47
C ASN A 76 -22.00 -3.58 0.33
N LYS A 77 -23.11 -2.84 0.37
CA LYS A 77 -23.38 -1.77 -0.60
C LYS A 77 -22.34 -0.65 -0.51
N ASN A 78 -21.96 -0.24 0.71
CA ASN A 78 -20.93 0.76 0.92
C ASN A 78 -19.56 0.26 0.44
N ALA A 79 -19.18 -0.98 0.78
CA ALA A 79 -17.93 -1.59 0.33
C ALA A 79 -17.81 -1.62 -1.20
N LEU A 80 -18.91 -1.88 -1.92
CA LEU A 80 -18.95 -1.81 -3.39
C LEU A 80 -18.78 -0.38 -3.93
N VAL A 81 -19.29 0.63 -3.24
CA VAL A 81 -19.08 2.03 -3.61
C VAL A 81 -17.62 2.43 -3.36
N MET A 82 -17.07 2.01 -2.22
CA MET A 82 -15.69 2.30 -1.83
C MET A 82 -14.67 1.60 -2.72
N SER A 83 -14.98 0.39 -3.21
CA SER A 83 -14.07 -0.32 -4.12
C SER A 83 -13.87 0.37 -5.46
N LYS A 84 -14.76 1.28 -5.84
CA LYS A 84 -14.66 2.11 -7.05
C LYS A 84 -13.90 3.41 -6.82
N LYS A 85 -13.51 3.72 -5.57
CA LYS A 85 -12.79 4.96 -5.26
C LYS A 85 -11.33 4.87 -5.66
N PRO A 86 -10.75 5.97 -6.17
CA PRO A 86 -9.32 6.02 -6.46
C PRO A 86 -8.54 5.75 -5.17
N GLY A 87 -7.47 4.97 -5.29
CA GLY A 87 -6.65 4.60 -4.14
C GLY A 87 -7.13 3.42 -3.31
N TYR A 88 -8.32 2.89 -3.58
CA TYR A 88 -8.79 1.70 -2.86
C TYR A 88 -7.96 0.46 -3.24
N GLU A 89 -7.46 -0.28 -2.25
CA GLU A 89 -6.86 -1.59 -2.49
C GLU A 89 -7.81 -2.72 -2.07
N TRP A 90 -8.17 -2.77 -0.79
CA TRP A 90 -9.05 -3.80 -0.26
C TRP A 90 -9.69 -3.40 1.06
N THR A 91 -10.75 -4.09 1.42
CA THR A 91 -11.41 -4.02 2.74
C THR A 91 -11.74 -5.42 3.20
N LYS A 92 -11.55 -5.69 4.49
CA LYS A 92 -11.99 -6.89 5.19
C LYS A 92 -12.88 -6.51 6.36
N LEU A 93 -13.94 -7.28 6.56
CA LEU A 93 -14.81 -7.17 7.72
C LEU A 93 -14.65 -8.45 8.55
N TYR A 94 -14.30 -8.26 9.81
CA TYR A 94 -14.22 -9.32 10.80
C TYR A 94 -15.43 -9.21 11.73
N LYS A 95 -16.00 -10.36 12.09
CA LYS A 95 -17.12 -10.47 13.02
C LYS A 95 -16.60 -11.11 14.30
N SER A 96 -16.91 -10.52 15.45
CA SER A 96 -16.52 -11.12 16.73
C SER A 96 -17.24 -12.45 16.94
N ILE A 97 -16.51 -13.43 17.47
CA ILE A 97 -17.04 -14.76 17.84
C ILE A 97 -17.75 -14.68 19.20
N TYR A 98 -17.29 -13.79 20.08
CA TYR A 98 -17.87 -13.57 21.41
C TYR A 98 -18.61 -12.24 21.44
N SER A 99 -19.91 -12.33 21.70
CA SER A 99 -20.82 -11.21 21.91
C SER A 99 -21.19 -11.21 23.38
N ASP A 100 -20.52 -10.37 24.18
CA ASP A 100 -21.00 -10.09 25.53
C ASP A 100 -22.23 -9.19 25.39
N ASN A 101 -23.37 -9.66 25.91
CA ASN A 101 -24.68 -8.97 25.95
C ASN A 101 -25.55 -9.03 24.68
N GLY A 102 -25.25 -9.89 23.71
CA GLY A 102 -26.12 -10.10 22.53
C GLY A 102 -25.97 -9.05 21.42
N ASP A 103 -25.09 -8.06 21.61
CA ASP A 103 -24.65 -7.15 20.54
C ASP A 103 -23.41 -7.73 19.85
N THR A 104 -23.41 -7.72 18.52
CA THR A 104 -22.29 -8.24 17.73
C THR A 104 -21.33 -7.12 17.39
N GLN A 105 -20.06 -7.33 17.70
CA GLN A 105 -19.00 -6.40 17.33
C GLN A 105 -18.41 -6.79 15.96
N TYR A 106 -18.17 -5.80 15.13
CA TYR A 106 -17.49 -5.94 13.85
C TYR A 106 -16.24 -5.06 13.81
N LEU A 107 -15.22 -5.53 13.12
CA LEU A 107 -13.98 -4.81 12.88
C LEU A 107 -13.73 -4.73 11.38
N GLN A 108 -13.76 -3.53 10.84
CA GLN A 108 -13.38 -3.27 9.45
C GLN A 108 -11.92 -2.86 9.38
N LEU A 109 -11.18 -3.53 8.50
CA LEU A 109 -9.83 -3.15 8.11
C LEU A 109 -9.84 -2.77 6.63
N ARG A 110 -9.48 -1.53 6.31
CA ARG A 110 -9.41 -1.02 4.94
C ARG A 110 -8.01 -0.52 4.63
N LYS A 111 -7.50 -0.85 3.45
CA LYS A 111 -6.20 -0.38 2.97
C LYS A 111 -6.37 0.56 1.77
N TRP A 112 -5.65 1.67 1.83
CA TRP A 112 -5.56 2.67 0.77
C TRP A 112 -4.15 2.72 0.21
N ARG A 113 -4.04 3.15 -1.05
CA ARG A 113 -2.78 3.32 -1.76
C ARG A 113 -2.08 4.63 -1.40
N PHE A 114 -2.84 5.72 -1.23
CA PHE A 114 -2.29 7.02 -0.85
C PHE A 114 -3.10 7.70 0.25
N LYS A 115 -2.41 8.48 1.09
CA LYS A 115 -2.97 9.23 2.22
C LYS A 115 -4.04 10.28 1.85
N PRO A 116 -3.93 11.05 0.75
CA PRO A 116 -4.93 12.07 0.41
C PRO A 116 -6.29 11.48 0.05
N GLU A 117 -6.31 10.26 -0.48
CA GLU A 117 -7.53 9.56 -0.89
C GLU A 117 -8.31 9.00 0.31
N TYR A 118 -7.58 8.72 1.39
CA TYR A 118 -8.13 8.36 2.70
C TYR A 118 -8.91 9.52 3.32
N ASP A 119 -8.32 10.72 3.39
CA ASP A 119 -8.95 11.89 4.04
C ASP A 119 -10.29 12.26 3.40
N VAL A 120 -10.39 12.17 2.06
CA VAL A 120 -11.62 12.48 1.31
C VAL A 120 -12.71 11.41 1.48
N CYS A 121 -12.33 10.15 1.70
CA CYS A 121 -13.30 9.05 1.81
C CYS A 121 -13.83 8.85 3.23
N ASN A 122 -13.05 9.18 4.27
CA ASN A 122 -13.50 9.06 5.65
C ASN A 122 -14.69 9.97 5.97
N GLU A 123 -14.69 11.23 5.50
CA GLU A 123 -15.83 12.15 5.67
C GLU A 123 -17.13 11.63 5.03
N PHE A 124 -17.04 10.84 3.96
CA PHE A 124 -18.20 10.32 3.22
C PHE A 124 -18.72 9.00 3.81
N SER A 125 -17.82 8.16 4.33
CA SER A 125 -18.11 6.86 4.92
C SER A 125 -18.86 6.98 6.24
N GLU A 126 -18.49 7.96 7.08
CA GLU A 126 -19.10 8.17 8.40
C GLU A 126 -20.61 8.47 8.32
N LYS A 127 -21.03 9.26 7.34
CA LYS A 127 -22.42 9.75 7.27
C LYS A 127 -23.41 8.78 6.64
N THR A 128 -22.97 7.79 5.85
CA THR A 128 -23.89 6.95 5.05
C THR A 128 -24.17 5.57 5.63
N VAL A 129 -23.32 5.04 6.51
CA VAL A 129 -23.52 3.69 7.06
C VAL A 129 -24.45 3.68 8.28
N VAL A 130 -24.59 4.80 9.00
CA VAL A 130 -25.05 4.75 10.39
C VAL A 130 -26.17 5.73 10.70
N ASP A 131 -27.40 5.22 10.67
CA ASP A 131 -28.44 5.64 11.61
C ASP A 131 -28.51 4.55 12.70
N ASN A 132 -28.08 4.87 13.93
CA ASN A 132 -28.17 4.01 15.14
C ASN A 132 -27.16 2.86 15.32
N VAL A 133 -25.88 3.07 15.00
CA VAL A 133 -24.76 2.15 15.32
C VAL A 133 -23.71 2.95 16.08
N GLU A 134 -23.20 2.43 17.19
CA GLU A 134 -22.05 3.05 17.84
C GLU A 134 -20.78 2.71 17.04
N THR A 135 -20.16 3.74 16.48
CA THR A 135 -18.90 3.63 15.75
C THR A 135 -17.77 4.19 16.59
N VAL A 136 -16.80 3.34 16.93
CA VAL A 136 -15.51 3.80 17.47
C VAL A 136 -14.52 3.72 16.31
N ILE A 137 -14.09 4.89 15.84
CA ILE A 137 -13.09 5.01 14.78
C ILE A 137 -11.75 5.22 15.48
N ASP A 138 -10.84 4.27 15.28
CA ASP A 138 -9.47 4.38 15.77
C ASP A 138 -8.53 4.61 14.58
N ASP A 139 -8.27 5.89 14.31
CA ASP A 139 -7.32 6.32 13.27
C ASP A 139 -5.85 6.29 13.76
N SER A 140 -5.59 5.85 15.01
CA SER A 140 -4.24 5.84 15.57
C SER A 140 -3.31 4.79 14.95
N VAL A 141 -3.88 3.76 14.30
CA VAL A 141 -3.14 2.69 13.61
C VAL A 141 -2.40 3.18 12.37
N GLY A 142 -2.73 4.38 11.86
CA GLY A 142 -2.02 5.03 10.74
C GLY A 142 -0.65 5.61 11.09
N ARG A 143 -0.15 5.44 12.32
CA ARG A 143 1.18 5.91 12.75
C ARG A 143 2.06 4.75 13.17
N ASN A 144 2.94 4.34 12.25
CA ASN A 144 4.10 3.48 12.48
C ASN A 144 3.78 2.04 12.90
N ILE A 145 3.57 1.16 11.92
CA ILE A 145 4.04 -0.23 12.08
C ILE A 145 5.50 -0.20 11.61
N PRO A 146 6.50 -0.12 12.51
CA PRO A 146 7.90 -0.19 12.10
C PRO A 146 8.17 -1.57 11.48
N TYR A 147 8.79 -1.57 10.30
CA TYR A 147 9.45 -2.75 9.74
C TYR A 147 10.63 -3.19 10.62
#